data_AF-A0A6S7AY12-F1
#
_entry.id   AF-A0A6S7AY12-F1
#
_cell.length_a   1.000
_cell.length_b   1.000
_cell.length_c   1.000
_cell.angle_alpha   90.00
_cell.angle_beta   90.00
_cell.angle_gamma   90.00
#
_symmetry.space_group_name_H-M   'P 1'
#
loop_
_entity.id
_entity.type
_entity.pdbx_description
1 polymer ?
#
loop_
_entity_poly.entity_id
_entity_poly.type
_entity_poly.pdbx_seq_one_letter_code
_entity_poly.pdbx_strand_id
1 'polypeptide(L)'
;MNRSFDASSRLLARERGRLLLLALVCIALVAGALYLQIFKGEDPCPLCILQRYGYLLIAVFALIGASATRWRTVIVSEVFVLISTLFGIAVAGRHVWLQSHPSFSCGFDKLQPLVDSLPPASWLPQVFKAAGLCETPYPPLLGLTLPQWSLVGFLLVLLALVRSMRSRRRELSRL
;
A
#
# COMPACT_ATOMS: atom_id res chain seq x y z
N MET A 1 25.98 31.29 3.98
CA MET A 1 25.94 30.03 3.19
C MET A 1 25.68 28.77 4.02
N ASN A 2 26.11 28.66 5.29
CA ASN A 2 25.91 27.44 6.10
C ASN A 2 24.46 27.18 6.57
N ARG A 3 23.63 28.20 6.82
CA ARG A 3 22.25 28.00 7.34
C ARG A 3 21.31 27.33 6.34
N SER A 4 21.43 27.60 5.05
CA SER A 4 20.55 27.00 4.02
C SER A 4 20.88 25.52 3.78
N PHE A 5 22.17 25.17 3.83
CA PHE A 5 22.62 23.78 3.71
C PHE A 5 22.17 22.94 4.92
N ASP A 6 22.25 23.51 6.13
CA ASP A 6 21.87 22.83 7.38
C ASP A 6 20.34 22.70 7.57
N ALA A 7 19.55 23.62 7.00
CA ALA A 7 18.10 23.46 6.94
C ALA A 7 17.69 22.32 5.99
N SER A 8 18.30 22.25 4.80
CA SER A 8 17.99 21.23 3.80
C SER A 8 18.32 19.80 4.27
N SER A 9 19.43 19.62 5.00
CA SER A 9 19.82 18.33 5.57
C SER A 9 18.84 17.84 6.66
N ARG A 10 18.38 18.73 7.54
CA ARG A 10 17.37 18.41 8.58
C ARG A 10 16.02 18.02 7.98
N LEU A 11 15.60 18.72 6.92
CA LEU A 11 14.39 18.40 6.18
C LEU A 11 14.46 17.01 5.53
N LEU A 12 15.60 16.66 4.93
CA LEU A 12 15.85 15.30 4.41
C LEU A 12 15.75 14.23 5.49
N ALA A 13 16.40 14.44 6.64
CA ALA A 13 16.38 13.49 7.74
C ALA A 13 14.95 13.25 8.26
N ARG A 14 14.15 14.31 8.35
CA ARG A 14 12.74 14.24 8.76
C ARG A 14 11.89 13.47 7.74
N GLU A 15 12.11 13.69 6.45
CA GLU A 15 11.37 13.00 5.39
C GLU A 15 11.69 11.51 5.37
N ARG A 16 12.96 11.15 5.51
CA ARG A 16 13.38 9.74 5.64
C ARG A 16 12.71 9.05 6.83
N GLY A 17 12.63 9.72 7.98
CA GLY A 17 11.94 9.19 9.15
C GLY A 17 10.45 8.90 8.89
N ARG A 18 9.78 9.78 8.14
CA ARG A 18 8.38 9.57 7.73
C ARG A 18 8.22 8.41 6.76
N LEU A 19 9.12 8.29 5.77
CA LEU A 19 9.11 7.18 4.80
C LEU A 19 9.40 5.84 5.48
N LEU A 20 10.31 5.80 6.46
CA LEU A 20 10.54 4.59 7.28
C LEU A 20 9.30 4.19 8.07
N LEU A 21 8.67 5.14 8.75
CA LEU A 21 7.42 4.88 9.48
C LEU A 21 6.33 4.38 8.54
N LEU A 22 6.21 4.97 7.35
CA LEU A 22 5.25 4.55 6.34
C LEU A 22 5.50 3.10 5.90
N ALA A 23 6.74 2.75 5.59
CA ALA A 23 7.12 1.39 5.21
C ALA A 23 6.78 0.39 6.32
N LEU A 24 7.10 0.74 7.57
CA LEU A 24 6.86 -0.12 8.74
C LEU A 24 5.36 -0.35 8.95
N VAL A 25 4.54 0.69 8.82
CA VAL A 25 3.07 0.58 8.88
C VAL A 25 2.52 -0.32 7.76
N CYS A 26 2.99 -0.15 6.52
CA CYS A 26 2.56 -1.00 5.40
C CYS A 26 2.94 -2.46 5.61
N ILE A 27 4.16 -2.74 6.09
CA ILE A 27 4.59 -4.10 6.42
C ILE A 27 3.74 -4.69 7.55
N ALA A 28 3.44 -3.91 8.59
CA ALA A 28 2.58 -4.35 9.69
C ALA A 28 1.15 -4.68 9.22
N LEU A 29 0.58 -3.88 8.30
CA LEU A 29 -0.73 -4.15 7.70
C LEU A 29 -0.72 -5.46 6.88
N VAL A 30 0.32 -5.68 6.06
CA VAL A 30 0.46 -6.93 5.29
C VAL A 30 0.65 -8.13 6.22
N ALA A 31 1.45 -7.98 7.28
CA ALA A 31 1.64 -9.04 8.29
C ALA A 31 0.32 -9.37 9.02
N GLY A 32 -0.48 -8.36 9.37
CA GLY A 32 -1.82 -8.56 9.93
C GLY A 32 -2.76 -9.30 8.97
N ALA A 33 -2.71 -8.98 7.68
CA ALA A 33 -3.49 -9.69 6.66
C ALA A 33 -3.03 -11.15 6.47
N LEU A 34 -1.72 -11.42 6.56
CA LEU A 34 -1.17 -12.78 6.54
C LEU A 34 -1.59 -13.57 7.78
N TYR A 35 -1.57 -12.92 8.94
CA TYR A 35 -2.00 -13.52 10.19
C TYR A 35 -3.44 -14.01 10.08
N LEU A 36 -4.34 -13.19 9.53
CA LEU A 36 -5.73 -13.59 9.30
C LEU A 36 -5.84 -14.76 8.32
N GLN A 37 -5.07 -14.79 7.24
CA GLN A 37 -5.08 -15.91 6.30
C GLN A 37 -4.60 -17.22 6.95
N ILE A 38 -3.50 -17.19 7.71
CA ILE A 38 -2.87 -18.40 8.26
C ILE A 38 -3.64 -18.91 9.50
N PHE A 39 -4.08 -18.00 10.38
CA PHE A 39 -4.77 -18.39 11.62
C PHE A 39 -6.27 -18.59 11.45
N LYS A 40 -6.95 -17.77 10.63
CA LYS A 40 -8.39 -17.94 10.38
C LYS A 40 -8.71 -18.79 9.15
N GLY A 41 -7.70 -19.14 8.34
CA GLY A 41 -7.88 -20.00 7.16
C GLY A 41 -8.71 -19.36 6.06
N GLU A 42 -8.73 -18.02 5.97
CA GLU A 42 -9.53 -17.34 4.96
C GLU A 42 -8.86 -17.34 3.59
N ASP A 43 -9.59 -17.84 2.59
CA ASP A 43 -9.08 -17.97 1.24
C ASP A 43 -8.83 -16.59 0.60
N PRO A 44 -7.61 -16.32 0.11
CA PRO A 44 -7.29 -15.03 -0.46
C PRO A 44 -7.97 -14.86 -1.83
N CYS A 45 -8.63 -13.72 -1.99
CA CYS A 45 -9.22 -13.30 -3.26
C CYS A 45 -8.17 -12.64 -4.18
N PRO A 46 -8.31 -12.68 -5.52
CA PRO A 46 -7.34 -12.08 -6.43
C PRO A 46 -7.19 -10.56 -6.24
N LEU A 47 -8.28 -9.84 -5.94
CA LEU A 47 -8.23 -8.41 -5.59
C LEU A 47 -7.48 -8.16 -4.27
N CYS A 48 -7.61 -9.06 -3.29
CA CYS A 48 -6.93 -8.99 -1.99
C CYS A 48 -5.42 -9.11 -2.18
N ILE A 49 -4.99 -10.02 -3.06
CA ILE A 49 -3.59 -10.20 -3.42
C ILE A 49 -3.04 -8.96 -4.13
N LEU A 50 -3.79 -8.36 -5.06
CA LEU A 50 -3.41 -7.09 -5.69
C LEU A 50 -3.26 -5.94 -4.68
N GLN A 51 -4.11 -5.88 -3.65
CA GLN A 51 -3.95 -4.91 -2.56
C GLN A 51 -2.66 -5.16 -1.76
N ARG A 52 -2.31 -6.42 -1.46
CA ARG A 52 -1.05 -6.75 -0.79
C ARG A 52 0.16 -6.34 -1.63
N TYR A 53 0.11 -6.55 -2.95
CA TYR A 53 1.15 -6.04 -3.84
C TYR A 53 1.25 -4.51 -3.80
N GLY A 54 0.11 -3.80 -3.75
CA GLY A 54 0.09 -2.36 -3.56
C GLY A 54 0.83 -1.92 -2.30
N TYR A 55 0.56 -2.55 -1.15
CA TYR A 55 1.26 -2.25 0.11
C TYR A 55 2.75 -2.61 0.07
N LEU A 56 3.11 -3.73 -0.53
CA LEU A 56 4.51 -4.14 -0.69
C LEU A 56 5.29 -3.16 -1.58
N LEU A 57 4.72 -2.74 -2.70
CA LEU A 57 5.32 -1.73 -3.57
C LEU A 57 5.53 -0.42 -2.82
N ILE A 58 4.51 0.05 -2.08
CA ILE A 58 4.62 1.23 -1.21
C ILE A 58 5.77 1.06 -0.22
N ALA A 59 5.86 -0.08 0.47
CA ALA A 59 6.90 -0.33 1.46
C ALA A 59 8.31 -0.32 0.83
N VAL A 60 8.49 -0.97 -0.32
CA VAL A 60 9.78 -1.00 -1.03
C VAL A 60 10.19 0.39 -1.50
N PHE A 61 9.30 1.12 -2.16
CA PHE A 61 9.62 2.48 -2.62
C PHE A 61 9.87 3.43 -1.46
N ALA A 62 9.12 3.31 -0.36
CA ALA A 62 9.35 4.09 0.86
C ALA A 62 10.70 3.76 1.51
N LEU A 63 11.13 2.49 1.55
CA LEU A 63 12.45 2.09 2.04
C LEU A 63 13.60 2.62 1.16
N ILE A 64 13.42 2.60 -0.16
CA ILE A 64 14.37 3.19 -1.10
C ILE A 64 14.49 4.70 -0.86
N GLY A 65 13.36 5.39 -0.70
CA GLY A 65 13.33 6.82 -0.38
C GLY A 65 13.96 7.15 0.97
N ALA A 66 13.74 6.31 1.99
CA ALA A 66 14.35 6.45 3.30
C ALA A 66 15.88 6.29 3.28
N SER A 67 16.39 5.41 2.42
CA SER A 67 17.84 5.16 2.28
C SER A 67 18.53 6.22 1.42
N ALA A 68 17.76 7.03 0.69
CA ALA A 68 18.28 7.98 -0.27
C ALA A 68 18.95 9.20 0.38
N THR A 69 20.17 9.54 -0.06
CA THR A 69 20.93 10.74 0.36
C THR A 69 20.61 11.99 -0.43
N ARG A 70 19.92 11.86 -1.56
CA ARG A 70 19.60 12.96 -2.46
C ARG A 70 18.11 13.26 -2.47
N TRP A 71 17.75 14.54 -2.41
CA TRP A 71 16.37 15.01 -2.55
C TRP A 71 15.66 14.51 -3.80
N ARG A 72 16.37 14.39 -4.93
CA ARG A 72 15.78 13.88 -6.18
C ARG A 72 15.23 12.46 -6.01
N THR A 73 15.99 11.59 -5.36
CA THR A 73 15.58 10.20 -5.15
C THR A 73 14.39 10.10 -4.20
N VAL A 74 14.32 10.95 -3.16
CA VAL A 74 13.16 11.05 -2.27
C VAL A 74 11.90 11.42 -3.06
N ILE A 75 11.97 12.46 -3.90
CA ILE A 75 10.83 12.89 -4.74
C ILE A 75 10.40 11.76 -5.69
N VAL A 76 11.36 11.10 -6.36
CA VAL A 76 11.04 9.98 -7.26
C VAL A 76 10.35 8.86 -6.48
N SER A 77 10.85 8.51 -5.29
CA SER A 77 10.20 7.50 -4.45
C SER A 77 8.79 7.91 -4.02
N GLU A 78 8.55 9.17 -3.63
CA GLU A 78 7.21 9.66 -3.27
C GLU A 78 6.24 9.55 -4.46
N VAL A 79 6.69 9.85 -5.69
CA VAL A 79 5.87 9.71 -6.90
C VAL A 79 5.49 8.24 -7.13
N PHE A 80 6.45 7.32 -7.01
CA PHE A 80 6.16 5.88 -7.14
C PHE A 80 5.21 5.39 -6.04
N VAL A 81 5.42 5.81 -4.78
CA VAL A 81 4.51 5.50 -3.68
C VAL A 81 3.10 6.04 -3.97
N LEU A 82 2.98 7.26 -4.51
CA LEU A 82 1.70 7.84 -4.86
C LEU A 82 0.98 7.02 -5.94
N ILE A 83 1.69 6.62 -7.00
CA ILE A 83 1.13 5.77 -8.07
C ILE A 83 0.65 4.43 -7.49
N SER A 84 1.47 3.77 -6.66
CA SER A 84 1.09 2.51 -6.01
C SER A 84 -0.10 2.69 -5.06
N THR A 85 -0.20 3.82 -4.36
CA THR A 85 -1.32 4.14 -3.47
C THR A 85 -2.61 4.34 -4.26
N LEU A 86 -2.56 5.09 -5.37
CA LEU A 86 -3.73 5.29 -6.23
C LEU A 86 -4.21 3.97 -6.84
N PHE A 87 -3.27 3.11 -7.26
CA PHE A 87 -3.59 1.76 -7.69
C PHE A 87 -4.29 0.96 -6.57
N GLY A 88 -3.75 0.97 -5.35
CA GLY A 88 -4.35 0.30 -4.20
C GLY A 88 -5.76 0.80 -3.87
N ILE A 89 -6.00 2.11 -3.92
CA ILE A 89 -7.32 2.72 -3.71
C ILE A 89 -8.30 2.27 -4.80
N ALA A 90 -7.89 2.25 -6.07
CA ALA A 90 -8.73 1.80 -7.17
C ALA A 90 -9.15 0.32 -7.00
N VAL A 91 -8.19 -0.55 -6.66
CA VAL A 91 -8.44 -1.97 -6.41
C VAL A 91 -9.34 -2.18 -5.19
N ALA A 92 -9.08 -1.47 -4.08
CA ALA A 92 -9.89 -1.55 -2.87
C ALA A 92 -11.31 -1.00 -3.07
N GLY A 93 -11.45 0.13 -3.76
CA GLY A 93 -12.76 0.69 -4.11
C GLY A 93 -13.56 -0.24 -5.00
N ARG A 94 -12.92 -0.88 -5.98
CA ARG A 94 -13.55 -1.93 -6.80
C ARG A 94 -14.00 -3.09 -5.91
N HIS A 95 -13.17 -3.55 -4.98
CA HIS A 95 -13.52 -4.67 -4.10
C HIS A 95 -14.72 -4.35 -3.20
N VAL A 96 -14.78 -3.15 -2.60
CA VAL A 96 -15.95 -2.70 -1.82
C VAL A 96 -17.20 -2.60 -2.70
N TRP A 97 -17.07 -2.17 -3.96
CA TRP A 97 -18.18 -2.14 -4.91
C TRP A 97 -18.71 -3.54 -5.24
N LEU A 98 -17.83 -4.52 -5.45
CA LEU A 98 -18.26 -5.91 -5.66
C LEU A 98 -18.93 -6.50 -4.42
N GLN A 99 -18.47 -6.13 -3.23
CA GLN A 99 -19.07 -6.61 -1.99
C GLN A 99 -20.49 -6.05 -1.78
N SER A 100 -20.81 -4.87 -2.31
CA SER A 100 -22.16 -4.29 -2.27
C SER A 100 -23.05 -4.70 -3.43
N HIS A 101 -22.47 -5.11 -4.56
CA HIS A 101 -23.17 -5.59 -5.75
C HIS A 101 -22.61 -6.95 -6.16
N PRO A 102 -23.12 -8.06 -5.58
CA PRO A 102 -22.72 -9.41 -5.95
C PRO A 102 -23.18 -9.72 -7.38
N SER A 103 -22.36 -9.32 -8.36
CA SER A 103 -22.52 -9.71 -9.75
C SER A 103 -21.65 -10.94 -9.99
N PHE A 104 -22.23 -12.04 -10.48
CA PHE A 104 -21.64 -13.37 -10.72
C PHE A 104 -20.30 -13.44 -11.50
N SER A 105 -19.72 -12.31 -11.90
CA SER A 105 -18.39 -12.21 -12.49
C SER A 105 -17.53 -11.22 -11.68
N CYS A 106 -16.83 -11.71 -10.66
CA CYS A 106 -15.68 -10.99 -10.11
C CYS A 106 -14.57 -10.72 -11.17
N GLY A 107 -14.70 -11.27 -12.39
CA GLY A 107 -13.62 -11.29 -13.38
C GLY A 107 -12.49 -12.20 -12.93
N PHE A 108 -12.81 -13.18 -12.07
CA PHE A 108 -11.90 -14.19 -11.52
C PHE A 108 -11.08 -14.85 -12.63
N ASP A 109 -11.72 -15.27 -13.74
CA ASP A 109 -11.08 -15.83 -14.94
C ASP A 109 -10.05 -14.91 -15.63
N LYS A 110 -10.18 -13.58 -15.49
CA LYS A 110 -9.23 -12.63 -16.11
C LYS A 110 -8.15 -12.15 -15.14
N LEU A 111 -8.47 -12.07 -13.86
CA LEU A 111 -7.57 -11.56 -12.82
C LEU A 111 -6.69 -12.66 -12.23
N GLN A 112 -7.17 -13.90 -12.09
CA GLN A 112 -6.36 -15.02 -11.63
C GLN A 112 -5.12 -15.28 -12.49
N PRO A 113 -5.20 -15.45 -13.82
CA PRO A 113 -4.01 -15.72 -14.62
C PRO A 113 -3.03 -14.55 -14.61
N LEU A 114 -3.50 -13.32 -14.44
CA LEU A 114 -2.64 -12.13 -14.30
C LEU A 114 -1.92 -12.13 -12.94
N VAL A 115 -2.59 -12.51 -11.86
CA VAL A 115 -2.01 -12.58 -10.52
C VAL A 115 -1.07 -13.78 -10.38
N ASP A 116 -1.45 -14.95 -10.91
CA ASP A 116 -0.68 -16.18 -10.86
C ASP A 116 0.55 -16.14 -11.79
N SER A 117 0.54 -15.30 -12.83
CA SER A 117 1.71 -15.05 -13.69
C SER A 117 2.70 -14.03 -13.11
N LEU A 118 2.37 -13.35 -11.99
CA LEU A 118 3.32 -12.46 -11.35
C LEU A 118 4.48 -13.26 -10.72
N PRO A 119 5.74 -12.83 -10.92
CA PRO A 119 6.92 -13.55 -10.44
C PRO A 119 6.94 -13.87 -8.92
N PRO A 120 6.27 -13.16 -8.00
CA PRO A 120 6.21 -13.58 -6.60
C PRO A 120 5.23 -14.73 -6.34
N ALA A 121 4.22 -14.92 -7.20
CA ALA A 121 3.25 -16.01 -7.09
C ALA A 121 3.87 -17.38 -7.40
N SER A 122 4.89 -17.42 -8.25
CA SER A 122 5.65 -18.63 -8.56
C SER A 122 6.65 -19.03 -7.47
N TRP A 123 7.11 -18.09 -6.63
CA TRP A 123 8.08 -18.36 -5.55
C TRP A 123 7.40 -18.66 -4.21
N LEU A 124 6.22 -18.07 -3.95
CA LEU A 124 5.46 -18.26 -2.70
C LEU A 124 3.96 -18.54 -2.98
N PRO A 125 3.64 -19.70 -3.60
CA PRO A 125 2.28 -20.02 -4.03
C PRO A 125 1.29 -20.13 -2.87
N GLN A 126 1.74 -20.51 -1.66
CA GLN A 126 0.85 -20.59 -0.49
C GLN A 126 0.31 -19.22 -0.03
N VAL A 127 0.99 -18.13 -0.38
CA VAL A 127 0.65 -16.77 0.09
C VAL A 127 0.01 -15.92 -1.01
N PHE A 128 0.39 -16.17 -2.27
CA PHE A 128 0.04 -15.33 -3.41
C PHE A 128 -0.86 -15.99 -4.46
N LYS A 129 -1.23 -17.27 -4.30
CA LYS A 129 -2.17 -17.94 -5.21
C LYS A 129 -3.60 -17.65 -4.79
N ALA A 130 -4.42 -17.19 -5.72
CA ALA A 130 -5.82 -16.87 -5.45
C ALA A 130 -6.66 -18.15 -5.36
N ALA A 131 -7.30 -18.37 -4.20
CA ALA A 131 -8.14 -19.54 -3.93
C ALA A 131 -9.61 -19.18 -3.63
N GLY A 132 -9.88 -17.92 -3.25
CA GLY A 132 -11.21 -17.47 -2.84
C GLY A 132 -11.95 -16.63 -3.89
N LEU A 133 -13.28 -16.72 -3.89
CA LEU A 133 -14.14 -15.80 -4.64
C LEU A 133 -14.19 -14.44 -3.92
N CYS A 134 -14.30 -13.35 -4.67
CA CYS A 134 -14.28 -11.99 -4.10
C CYS A 134 -15.58 -11.58 -3.39
N GLU A 135 -16.61 -12.41 -3.54
CA GLU A 135 -17.95 -12.18 -2.99
C GLU A 135 -18.14 -12.93 -1.66
N THR A 136 -17.18 -13.76 -1.24
CA THR A 136 -17.32 -14.51 0.01
C THR A 136 -17.39 -13.54 1.20
N PRO A 137 -18.49 -13.56 1.97
CA PRO A 137 -18.61 -12.71 3.15
C PRO A 137 -17.77 -13.31 4.28
N TYR A 138 -16.65 -12.66 4.58
CA TYR A 138 -15.86 -12.97 5.76
C TYR A 138 -16.39 -12.22 7.00
N PRO A 139 -16.26 -12.79 8.21
CA PRO A 139 -16.68 -12.14 9.44
C PRO A 139 -16.00 -10.76 9.57
N PRO A 140 -16.78 -9.68 9.72
CA PRO A 140 -16.23 -8.33 9.78
C PRO A 140 -15.30 -8.19 10.99
N LEU A 141 -14.13 -7.60 10.77
CA LEU A 141 -13.18 -7.28 11.81
C LEU A 141 -13.56 -5.91 12.39
N LEU A 142 -13.98 -5.86 13.67
CA LEU A 142 -14.43 -4.63 14.34
C LEU A 142 -15.58 -3.91 13.60
N GLY A 143 -16.47 -4.67 12.96
CA GLY A 143 -17.62 -4.13 12.22
C GLY A 143 -17.32 -3.65 10.79
N LEU A 144 -16.05 -3.68 10.35
CA LEU A 144 -15.65 -3.38 8.97
C LEU A 144 -15.13 -4.63 8.26
N THR A 145 -15.34 -4.71 6.95
CA THR A 145 -14.81 -5.80 6.15
C THR A 145 -13.32 -5.59 5.86
N LEU A 146 -12.59 -6.68 5.62
CA LEU A 146 -11.18 -6.65 5.19
C LEU A 146 -10.88 -5.63 4.07
N PRO A 147 -11.65 -5.58 2.97
CA PRO A 147 -11.40 -4.57 1.92
C PRO A 147 -11.63 -3.14 2.37
N GLN A 148 -12.56 -2.88 3.29
CA GLN A 148 -12.75 -1.54 3.86
C GLN A 148 -11.56 -1.12 4.71
N TRP A 149 -11.02 -2.02 5.53
CA TRP A 149 -9.78 -1.77 6.28
C TRP A 149 -8.59 -1.47 5.36
N SER A 150 -8.45 -2.24 4.28
CA SER A 150 -7.42 -1.97 3.26
C SER A 150 -7.62 -0.60 2.59
N LEU A 151 -8.85 -0.21 2.28
CA LEU A 151 -9.16 1.11 1.71
C LEU A 151 -8.75 2.24 2.67
N VAL A 152 -9.11 2.11 3.95
CA VAL A 152 -8.73 3.07 5.00
C VAL A 152 -7.21 3.18 5.09
N GLY A 153 -6.50 2.05 5.09
CA GLY A 153 -5.03 2.05 5.12
C GLY A 153 -4.42 2.80 3.93
N PHE A 154 -4.89 2.58 2.71
CA PHE A 154 -4.38 3.32 1.54
C PHE A 154 -4.72 4.82 1.60
N LEU A 155 -5.89 5.19 2.10
CA LEU A 155 -6.26 6.58 2.32
C LEU A 155 -5.37 7.27 3.37
N LEU A 156 -5.02 6.56 4.45
CA LEU A 156 -4.08 7.04 5.46
C LEU A 156 -2.68 7.26 4.88
N VAL A 157 -2.20 6.33 4.04
CA VAL A 157 -0.93 6.48 3.30
C VAL A 157 -0.97 7.73 2.40
N LEU A 158 -2.06 7.91 1.64
CA LEU A 158 -2.23 9.07 0.77
C LEU A 158 -2.23 10.38 1.58
N LEU A 159 -2.94 10.41 2.70
CA LEU A 159 -3.02 11.58 3.57
C LEU A 159 -1.67 11.90 4.22
N ALA A 160 -0.92 10.89 4.63
CA ALA A 160 0.44 11.04 5.14
C ALA A 160 1.38 11.64 4.08
N LEU A 161 1.35 11.13 2.84
CA LEU A 161 2.13 11.65 1.71
C LEU A 161 1.79 13.12 1.41
N VAL A 162 0.50 13.43 1.27
CA VAL A 162 0.04 14.80 0.97
C VAL A 162 0.44 15.76 2.10
N ARG A 163 0.33 15.33 3.36
CA ARG A 163 0.76 16.14 4.51
C ARG A 163 2.27 16.35 4.50
N SER A 164 3.04 15.34 4.10
CA SER A 164 4.49 15.44 3.96
C SER A 164 4.88 16.48 2.91
N MET A 165 4.35 16.33 1.69
CA MET A 165 4.58 17.27 0.59
C MET A 165 4.17 18.71 0.93
N ARG A 166 3.02 18.89 1.59
CA ARG A 166 2.56 20.23 2.03
C ARG A 166 3.48 20.83 3.09
N SER A 167 3.94 20.05 4.06
CA SER A 167 4.86 20.54 5.10
C SER A 167 6.18 21.00 4.50
N ARG A 168 6.73 20.22 3.56
CA ARG A 168 7.95 20.55 2.82
C ARG A 168 7.80 21.83 2.01
N ARG A 169 6.67 22.01 1.30
CA ARG A 169 6.41 23.21 0.50
C ARG A 169 6.32 24.47 1.36
N ARG A 170 5.71 24.37 2.56
CA ARG A 170 5.61 25.48 3.53
C ARG A 170 6.96 25.86 4.14
N GLU A 171 7.81 24.87 4.41
CA GLU A 171 9.15 25.12 4.96
C GLU A 171 10.08 25.73 3.90
N LEU A 172 9.95 25.31 2.63
CA LEU A 172 10.65 25.93 1.49
C LEU A 172 10.20 27.37 1.21
N SER A 173 8.91 27.70 1.37
CA SER A 173 8.41 29.08 1.15
C SER A 173 8.77 30.06 2.28
N ARG A 174 9.32 29.56 3.40
CA ARG A 174 9.76 30.38 4.54
C ARG A 174 11.26 30.69 4.50
N LEU A 175 12.00 30.09 3.57
CA LEU A 175 13.42 30.30 3.31
C LEU A 175 13.58 31.34 2.20
#